data_AF-I2B513-F1
#
_entry.id   AF-I2B513-F1
#
_cell.length_a   1.000
_cell.length_b   1.000
_cell.length_c   1.000
_cell.angle_alpha   90.00
_cell.angle_beta   90.00
_cell.angle_gamma   90.00
#
_symmetry.space_group_name_H-M   'P 1'
#
loop_
_entity.id
_entity.type
_entity.pdbx_description
1 polymer ?
#
loop_
_entity_poly.entity_id
_entity_poly.type
_entity_poly.pdbx_seq_one_letter_code
_entity_poly.pdbx_strand_id
1 'polypeptide(L)'
;MNRRNILKCFALLSFSGVSTKLLANDPSYEKNDIEVLKKIHHSSVSPKDFGAVGDGKANDTIAVLKMIDYAVSHSLSIDLRGGPWKISNTIDFTDIKEISCDWTGRFIVDPVNFDSNCSYVVTLGSPDSSFRSRRANNLCINGLLCIVSTSKKKKLNGLFIKGSLLKIDAIRVIGFNGEGVNISATWDSSFVSISTEDCGNTEYYQFSINRYGDTSNCLFIGRLQCERANHKCFSIECIRSVINTIHAERTIILIDDEKNKKIPSKLNYVNVKIDVGNTTINQIFHDVSKKSKYKKSSVLLNIDHGSIKDVQMNDSVISTSFGRFSEYINISARSWFFSGNQITNNVISNPKILQDITVINDTKIQYGKINNLSLGAGCSGSYFLNVNIAGINTIPDTVESCYFQACVFECEYDAIINRDSLKKNIESKKIIFNDCRYI
;
A
#
# COMPACT_ATOMS: atom_id res chain seq x y z
N MET A 1 -25.22 -60.74 -6.45
CA MET A 1 -23.77 -60.46 -6.52
C MET A 1 -23.51 -59.06 -5.98
N ASN A 2 -22.46 -58.91 -5.17
CA ASN A 2 -22.25 -57.86 -4.16
C ASN A 2 -21.42 -56.65 -4.65
N ARG A 3 -21.81 -55.45 -4.19
CA ARG A 3 -21.02 -54.27 -3.70
C ARG A 3 -19.76 -53.73 -4.42
N ARG A 4 -19.84 -52.40 -4.70
CA ARG A 4 -18.84 -51.28 -4.50
C ARG A 4 -17.66 -51.19 -5.48
N ASN A 5 -17.55 -50.12 -6.31
CA ASN A 5 -17.00 -48.78 -6.03
C ASN A 5 -15.70 -48.76 -5.20
N ILE A 6 -14.60 -48.28 -5.81
CA ILE A 6 -13.53 -47.39 -5.29
C ILE A 6 -12.23 -47.58 -6.11
N LEU A 7 -11.57 -46.45 -6.46
CA LEU A 7 -10.24 -46.28 -7.12
C LEU A 7 -10.16 -46.31 -8.66
N LYS A 8 -10.39 -45.15 -9.27
CA LYS A 8 -9.69 -44.71 -10.49
C LYS A 8 -9.21 -43.26 -10.31
N CYS A 9 -8.07 -43.11 -9.66
CA CYS A 9 -7.19 -41.94 -9.75
C CYS A 9 -5.77 -42.45 -9.46
N PHE A 10 -4.91 -42.53 -10.47
CA PHE A 10 -3.56 -41.98 -10.48
C PHE A 10 -2.89 -42.42 -11.78
N ALA A 11 -2.78 -41.45 -12.68
CA ALA A 11 -2.01 -41.53 -13.90
C ALA A 11 -0.52 -41.35 -13.57
N LEU A 12 0.31 -42.17 -14.22
CA LEU A 12 1.70 -41.86 -14.51
C LEU A 12 1.80 -40.49 -15.16
N LEU A 13 2.84 -39.72 -14.81
CA LEU A 13 3.69 -39.05 -15.78
C LEU A 13 5.04 -38.71 -15.11
N SER A 14 6.07 -39.31 -15.70
CA SER A 14 7.50 -39.20 -15.41
C SER A 14 8.06 -37.81 -15.72
N PHE A 15 8.95 -37.31 -14.87
CA PHE A 15 9.97 -36.32 -15.26
C PHE A 15 11.35 -36.93 -15.11
N SER A 16 12.04 -37.05 -16.25
CA SER A 16 13.44 -37.41 -16.39
C SER A 16 14.28 -36.15 -16.52
N GLY A 17 15.42 -36.11 -15.82
CA GLY A 17 16.64 -35.47 -16.33
C GLY A 17 17.11 -34.19 -15.66
N VAL A 18 17.83 -34.32 -14.53
CA VAL A 18 19.03 -33.50 -14.27
C VAL A 18 20.11 -34.42 -13.67
N SER A 19 21.28 -34.35 -14.29
CA SER A 19 22.47 -35.17 -14.07
C SER A 19 23.09 -34.99 -12.68
N THR A 20 23.06 -36.04 -11.85
CA THR A 20 23.91 -36.19 -10.67
C THR A 20 25.18 -36.95 -11.03
N LYS A 21 26.28 -36.24 -11.30
CA LYS A 21 27.64 -36.78 -11.20
C LYS A 21 28.57 -35.69 -10.68
N LEU A 22 29.46 -36.11 -9.76
CA LEU A 22 30.40 -35.34 -8.92
C LEU A 22 29.71 -34.94 -7.59
N LEU A 23 29.95 -35.58 -6.45
CA LEU A 23 31.20 -36.12 -5.90
C LEU A 23 30.90 -37.38 -5.07
N ALA A 24 31.39 -38.54 -5.52
CA ALA A 24 31.67 -39.66 -4.64
C ALA A 24 33.17 -39.62 -4.38
N ASN A 25 33.58 -39.39 -3.13
CA ASN A 25 34.82 -39.86 -2.49
C ASN A 25 35.03 -39.15 -1.15
N ASP A 26 34.28 -39.53 -0.11
CA ASP A 26 34.79 -39.72 1.26
C ASP A 26 33.68 -40.36 2.16
N PRO A 27 33.76 -41.66 2.53
CA PRO A 27 32.76 -42.33 3.35
C PRO A 27 32.77 -41.90 4.83
N SER A 28 33.71 -41.03 5.24
CA SER A 28 33.88 -40.62 6.64
C SER A 28 33.14 -39.34 7.03
N TYR A 29 32.57 -38.60 6.06
CA TYR A 29 31.83 -37.36 6.31
C TYR A 29 30.30 -37.50 6.36
N GLU A 30 29.72 -38.60 5.87
CA GLU A 30 28.24 -38.75 5.80
C GLU A 30 27.58 -39.33 7.07
N LYS A 31 28.35 -39.93 7.99
CA LYS A 31 27.76 -40.65 9.14
C LYS A 31 27.39 -39.76 10.31
N ASN A 32 28.13 -38.69 10.57
CA ASN A 32 27.88 -37.81 11.73
C ASN A 32 26.67 -36.89 11.53
N ASP A 33 26.42 -36.41 10.30
CA ASP A 33 25.28 -35.53 10.02
C ASP A 33 23.93 -36.29 10.04
N ILE A 34 23.94 -37.58 9.67
CA ILE A 34 22.73 -38.41 9.70
C ILE A 34 22.34 -38.83 11.13
N GLU A 35 23.29 -38.98 12.06
CA GLU A 35 22.97 -39.30 13.46
C GLU A 35 22.47 -38.10 14.27
N VAL A 36 22.91 -36.87 13.95
CA VAL A 36 22.35 -35.64 14.54
C VAL A 36 20.90 -35.42 14.09
N LEU A 37 20.55 -35.83 12.87
CA LEU A 37 19.19 -35.72 12.32
C LEU A 37 18.25 -36.89 12.66
N LYS A 38 18.76 -38.00 13.23
CA LYS A 38 17.97 -39.22 13.52
C LYS A 38 17.25 -39.22 14.87
N LYS A 39 17.32 -38.14 15.63
CA LYS A 39 16.45 -37.88 16.77
C LYS A 39 15.94 -36.46 16.62
N ILE A 40 14.76 -36.31 16.02
CA ILE A 40 13.60 -35.54 16.51
C ILE A 40 12.58 -35.48 15.36
N HIS A 41 11.32 -35.81 15.65
CA HIS A 41 10.17 -35.44 14.82
C HIS A 41 9.97 -33.93 14.89
N HIS A 42 10.86 -33.16 14.25
CA HIS A 42 10.72 -31.71 14.23
C HIS A 42 9.66 -31.36 13.20
N SER A 43 8.55 -30.76 13.64
CA SER A 43 7.59 -30.12 12.74
C SER A 43 8.14 -28.82 12.13
N SER A 44 9.31 -28.35 12.59
CA SER A 44 9.94 -27.12 12.16
C SER A 44 11.47 -27.19 12.24
N VAL A 45 12.16 -26.49 11.34
CA VAL A 45 13.62 -26.30 11.37
C VAL A 45 13.99 -24.83 11.50
N SER A 46 15.16 -24.54 12.06
CA SER A 46 15.67 -23.20 12.33
C SER A 46 17.05 -22.98 11.69
N PRO A 47 17.52 -21.71 11.53
CA PRO A 47 18.86 -21.46 11.01
C PRO A 47 19.98 -22.09 11.86
N LYS A 48 19.76 -22.27 13.17
CA LYS A 48 20.74 -22.87 14.09
C LYS A 48 21.00 -24.34 13.82
N ASP A 49 19.99 -25.07 13.33
CA ASP A 49 20.12 -26.47 12.94
C ASP A 49 21.09 -26.65 11.76
N PHE A 50 21.39 -25.57 11.05
CA PHE A 50 22.32 -25.52 9.92
C PHE A 50 23.57 -24.66 10.20
N GLY A 51 23.86 -24.40 11.47
CA GLY A 51 25.09 -23.74 11.91
C GLY A 51 25.08 -22.21 11.91
N ALA A 52 23.91 -21.57 11.84
CA ALA A 52 23.82 -20.12 12.02
C ALA A 52 24.25 -19.70 13.44
N VAL A 53 24.96 -18.58 13.54
CA VAL A 53 25.42 -18.01 14.82
C VAL A 53 24.31 -17.18 15.46
N GLY A 54 23.61 -16.35 14.67
CA GLY A 54 22.49 -15.54 15.16
C GLY A 54 22.88 -14.37 16.06
N ASP A 55 24.09 -13.82 15.90
CA ASP A 55 24.57 -12.67 16.67
C ASP A 55 24.40 -11.32 15.94
N GLY A 56 23.87 -11.34 14.71
CA GLY A 56 23.70 -10.18 13.85
C GLY A 56 25.00 -9.63 13.25
N LYS A 57 26.13 -10.32 13.43
CA LYS A 57 27.46 -9.92 12.93
C LYS A 57 28.03 -10.95 11.98
N ALA A 58 28.01 -12.22 12.35
CA ALA A 58 28.40 -13.35 11.50
C ALA A 58 27.43 -13.48 10.32
N ASN A 59 27.94 -13.81 9.14
CA ASN A 59 27.08 -13.98 7.97
C ASN A 59 26.39 -15.35 8.00
N ASP A 60 25.10 -15.37 8.30
CA ASP A 60 24.28 -16.57 8.45
C ASP A 60 23.62 -17.03 7.13
N THR A 61 23.90 -16.35 6.01
CA THR A 61 23.23 -16.59 4.71
C THR A 61 23.22 -18.07 4.31
N ILE A 62 24.37 -18.75 4.37
CA ILE A 62 24.48 -20.14 3.94
C ILE A 62 23.61 -21.06 4.81
N ALA A 63 23.60 -20.85 6.12
CA ALA A 63 22.78 -21.63 7.05
C ALA A 63 21.29 -21.40 6.80
N VAL A 64 20.87 -20.14 6.57
CA VAL A 64 19.47 -19.80 6.24
C VAL A 64 19.03 -20.43 4.92
N LEU A 65 19.87 -20.39 3.88
CA LEU A 65 19.54 -21.00 2.58
C LEU A 65 19.42 -22.53 2.69
N LYS A 66 20.37 -23.19 3.38
CA LYS A 66 20.30 -24.63 3.64
C LYS A 66 19.04 -25.04 4.40
N MET A 67 18.65 -24.24 5.40
CA MET A 67 17.42 -24.44 6.15
C MET A 67 16.19 -24.40 5.23
N ILE A 68 16.12 -23.42 4.32
CA ILE A 68 15.02 -23.30 3.37
C ILE A 68 14.97 -24.50 2.43
N ASP A 69 16.09 -24.87 1.83
CA ASP A 69 16.18 -26.01 0.91
C ASP A 69 15.73 -27.31 1.60
N TYR A 70 16.15 -27.49 2.86
CA TYR A 70 15.75 -28.64 3.67
C TYR A 70 14.25 -28.60 4.00
N ALA A 71 13.73 -27.45 4.45
CA ALA A 71 12.32 -27.27 4.80
C ALA A 71 11.40 -27.52 3.60
N VAL A 72 11.76 -27.02 2.42
CA VAL A 72 11.02 -27.28 1.16
C VAL A 72 11.05 -28.76 0.82
N SER A 73 12.23 -29.39 0.84
CA SER A 73 12.40 -30.80 0.46
C SER A 73 11.67 -31.78 1.40
N HIS A 74 11.46 -31.40 2.66
CA HIS A 74 10.84 -32.24 3.68
C HIS A 74 9.46 -31.74 4.13
N SER A 75 8.93 -30.68 3.50
CA SER A 75 7.64 -30.07 3.86
C SER A 75 7.54 -29.68 5.33
N LEU A 76 8.60 -29.09 5.89
CA LEU A 76 8.66 -28.64 7.28
C LEU A 76 8.39 -27.13 7.39
N SER A 77 7.91 -26.72 8.56
CA SER A 77 7.80 -25.30 8.91
C SER A 77 9.19 -24.71 9.21
N ILE A 78 9.31 -23.38 9.14
CA ILE A 78 10.52 -22.67 9.54
C ILE A 78 10.30 -21.97 10.88
N ASP A 79 11.28 -22.03 11.77
CA ASP A 79 11.38 -21.22 12.97
C ASP A 79 12.57 -20.24 12.84
N LEU A 80 12.27 -18.96 12.62
CA LEU A 80 13.28 -17.90 12.52
C LEU A 80 13.66 -17.33 13.89
N ARG A 81 13.10 -17.78 15.01
CA ARG A 81 13.39 -17.19 16.33
C ARG A 81 14.82 -17.50 16.78
N GLY A 82 15.37 -16.64 17.64
CA GLY A 82 16.69 -16.83 18.26
C GLY A 82 17.89 -16.27 17.47
N GLY A 83 17.64 -15.35 16.52
CA GLY A 83 18.65 -14.55 15.84
C GLY A 83 19.12 -13.34 16.67
N PRO A 84 19.50 -12.21 16.04
CA PRO A 84 19.27 -11.80 14.65
C PRO A 84 20.17 -12.47 13.61
N TRP A 85 19.66 -12.62 12.38
CA TRP A 85 20.38 -13.28 11.28
C TRP A 85 20.94 -12.23 10.31
N LYS A 86 22.26 -12.11 10.22
CA LYS A 86 22.84 -11.24 9.19
C LYS A 86 22.96 -12.00 7.88
N ILE A 87 22.40 -11.42 6.82
CA ILE A 87 22.36 -12.04 5.49
C ILE A 87 22.98 -11.12 4.44
N SER A 88 23.51 -11.72 3.38
CA SER A 88 24.18 -11.07 2.26
C SER A 88 23.64 -11.51 0.90
N ASN A 89 22.58 -12.33 0.88
CA ASN A 89 21.88 -12.74 -0.34
C ASN A 89 20.36 -12.77 -0.11
N THR A 90 19.59 -12.69 -1.20
CA THR A 90 18.13 -12.80 -1.21
C THR A 90 17.69 -14.12 -0.54
N ILE A 91 16.70 -14.03 0.34
CA ILE A 91 16.05 -15.16 0.99
C ILE A 91 14.66 -15.36 0.37
N ASP A 92 14.48 -16.47 -0.33
CA ASP A 92 13.23 -16.80 -1.02
C ASP A 92 12.39 -17.81 -0.22
N PHE A 93 11.23 -17.37 0.27
CA PHE A 93 10.27 -18.22 0.98
C PHE A 93 9.07 -18.64 0.12
N THR A 94 9.15 -18.52 -1.22
CA THR A 94 8.04 -18.84 -2.15
C THR A 94 7.37 -20.18 -1.86
N ASP A 95 8.16 -21.22 -1.55
CA ASP A 95 7.67 -22.59 -1.43
C ASP A 95 7.44 -23.03 0.04
N ILE A 96 7.61 -22.13 1.01
CA ILE A 96 7.38 -22.39 2.43
C ILE A 96 5.89 -22.21 2.78
N LYS A 97 5.39 -23.03 3.70
CA LYS A 97 3.99 -23.01 4.15
C LYS A 97 3.76 -22.36 5.51
N GLU A 98 4.76 -22.40 6.38
CA GLU A 98 4.64 -21.79 7.70
C GLU A 98 5.99 -21.25 8.18
N ILE A 99 5.97 -20.03 8.71
CA ILE A 99 7.12 -19.37 9.32
C ILE A 99 6.71 -18.87 10.70
N SER A 100 7.40 -19.32 11.74
CA SER A 100 7.33 -18.77 13.09
C SER A 100 8.45 -17.75 13.29
N CYS A 101 8.11 -16.55 13.73
CA CYS A 101 9.10 -15.46 13.85
C CYS A 101 8.72 -14.45 14.93
N ASP A 102 9.74 -13.76 15.47
CA ASP A 102 9.58 -12.65 16.40
C ASP A 102 10.71 -11.62 16.20
N TRP A 103 10.80 -10.63 17.09
CA TRP A 103 11.84 -9.59 17.02
C TRP A 103 13.28 -10.13 17.09
N THR A 104 13.51 -11.26 17.75
CA THR A 104 14.82 -11.91 17.82
C THR A 104 15.22 -12.48 16.47
N GLY A 105 14.25 -12.97 15.69
CA GLY A 105 14.45 -13.58 14.37
C GLY A 105 14.62 -12.63 13.19
N ARG A 106 14.85 -11.33 13.45
CA ARG A 106 14.97 -10.33 12.38
C ARG A 106 16.19 -10.56 11.49
N PHE A 107 16.05 -10.23 10.21
CA PHE A 107 17.16 -10.17 9.26
C PHE A 107 17.88 -8.82 9.35
N ILE A 108 19.21 -8.85 9.38
CA ILE A 108 20.08 -7.67 9.34
C ILE A 108 20.83 -7.66 8.02
N VAL A 109 20.80 -6.53 7.32
CA VAL A 109 21.31 -6.42 5.95
C VAL A 109 22.23 -5.22 5.82
N ASP A 110 23.36 -5.40 5.14
CA ASP A 110 24.17 -4.29 4.63
C ASP A 110 23.96 -4.14 3.13
N PRO A 111 23.18 -3.13 2.67
CA PRO A 111 22.90 -2.98 1.25
C PRO A 111 24.14 -2.83 0.36
N VAL A 112 25.25 -2.30 0.90
CA VAL A 112 26.48 -2.08 0.12
C VAL A 112 27.07 -3.42 -0.33
N ASN A 113 27.10 -4.39 0.59
CA ASN A 113 27.69 -5.71 0.42
C ASN A 113 26.65 -6.82 0.16
N PHE A 114 25.40 -6.44 -0.12
CA PHE A 114 24.34 -7.39 -0.43
C PHE A 114 24.41 -7.77 -1.91
N ASP A 115 24.52 -9.07 -2.17
CA ASP A 115 24.33 -9.66 -3.48
C ASP A 115 22.84 -9.95 -3.66
N SER A 116 22.26 -9.47 -4.74
CA SER A 116 20.81 -9.52 -4.92
C SER A 116 20.50 -10.11 -6.27
N ASN A 117 19.80 -11.25 -6.26
CA ASN A 117 19.32 -11.88 -7.47
C ASN A 117 18.09 -11.17 -8.07
N CYS A 118 17.34 -10.39 -7.29
CA CYS A 118 16.03 -9.84 -7.72
C CYS A 118 15.65 -8.45 -7.16
N SER A 119 16.61 -7.68 -6.65
CA SER A 119 16.46 -6.36 -5.99
C SER A 119 15.76 -6.35 -4.62
N TYR A 120 15.35 -7.50 -4.09
CA TYR A 120 14.75 -7.62 -2.75
C TYR A 120 15.58 -8.50 -1.82
N VAL A 121 15.53 -8.17 -0.52
CA VAL A 121 16.15 -8.99 0.53
C VAL A 121 15.35 -10.27 0.77
N VAL A 122 14.03 -10.15 0.90
CA VAL A 122 13.15 -11.30 1.14
C VAL A 122 12.05 -11.32 0.09
N THR A 123 11.73 -12.51 -0.41
CA THR A 123 10.66 -12.71 -1.38
C THR A 123 9.67 -13.78 -0.92
N LEU A 124 8.38 -13.46 -0.96
CA LEU A 124 7.27 -14.42 -0.85
C LEU A 124 6.64 -14.51 -2.25
N GLY A 125 7.11 -15.42 -3.08
CA GLY A 125 6.85 -15.39 -4.52
C GLY A 125 7.91 -14.57 -5.28
N SER A 126 8.13 -14.88 -6.55
CA SER A 126 9.25 -14.30 -7.31
C SER A 126 8.87 -12.99 -8.04
N PRO A 127 9.66 -11.91 -7.89
CA PRO A 127 9.43 -10.63 -8.57
C PRO A 127 9.87 -10.59 -10.04
N ASP A 128 10.48 -11.65 -10.58
CA ASP A 128 10.97 -11.72 -11.97
C ASP A 128 10.17 -12.70 -12.84
N SER A 129 9.05 -13.19 -12.31
CA SER A 129 8.20 -14.18 -12.95
C SER A 129 6.80 -13.63 -13.16
N SER A 130 6.09 -14.15 -14.17
CA SER A 130 4.74 -13.69 -14.49
C SER A 130 3.80 -13.78 -13.29
N PHE A 131 2.70 -13.02 -13.33
CA PHE A 131 1.75 -12.97 -12.22
C PHE A 131 1.16 -14.35 -11.87
N ARG A 132 1.16 -15.32 -12.78
CA ARG A 132 0.62 -16.68 -12.56
C ARG A 132 1.63 -17.69 -12.02
N SER A 133 2.94 -17.41 -12.07
CA SER A 133 3.98 -18.36 -11.69
C SER A 133 4.75 -17.94 -10.44
N ARG A 134 5.41 -18.92 -9.79
CA ARG A 134 6.24 -18.75 -8.59
C ARG A 134 5.56 -17.85 -7.55
N ARG A 135 4.34 -18.23 -7.16
CA ARG A 135 3.53 -17.53 -6.15
C ARG A 135 3.66 -18.24 -4.82
N ALA A 136 3.77 -17.49 -3.73
CA ALA A 136 3.59 -18.06 -2.40
C ALA A 136 2.10 -18.38 -2.21
N ASN A 137 1.75 -19.64 -2.03
CA ASN A 137 0.36 -20.08 -1.85
C ASN A 137 0.18 -20.78 -0.51
N ASN A 138 -0.85 -20.38 0.24
CA ASN A 138 -1.20 -20.92 1.57
C ASN A 138 -0.10 -20.74 2.62
N LEU A 139 0.72 -19.69 2.50
CA LEU A 139 1.76 -19.38 3.49
C LEU A 139 1.15 -18.69 4.71
N CYS A 140 1.50 -19.20 5.89
CA CYS A 140 1.22 -18.58 7.18
C CYS A 140 2.51 -18.01 7.80
N ILE A 141 2.47 -16.75 8.24
CA ILE A 141 3.54 -16.15 9.05
C ILE A 141 2.96 -15.84 10.42
N ASN A 142 3.43 -16.59 11.41
CA ASN A 142 3.02 -16.50 12.81
C ASN A 142 4.03 -15.59 13.55
N GLY A 143 3.54 -14.48 14.11
CA GLY A 143 4.38 -13.47 14.79
C GLY A 143 4.91 -12.36 13.88
N LEU A 144 6.17 -11.93 14.08
CA LEU A 144 6.74 -10.73 13.45
C LEU A 144 7.90 -11.06 12.50
N LEU A 145 7.66 -10.95 11.19
CA LEU A 145 8.72 -10.97 10.19
C LEU A 145 9.36 -9.58 10.13
N CYS A 146 10.63 -9.48 10.54
CA CYS A 146 11.35 -8.21 10.58
C CYS A 146 12.62 -8.21 9.71
N ILE A 147 12.80 -7.15 8.93
CA ILE A 147 13.96 -6.95 8.05
C ILE A 147 14.50 -5.55 8.27
N VAL A 148 15.79 -5.43 8.60
CA VAL A 148 16.44 -4.18 8.95
C VAL A 148 17.66 -3.95 8.07
N SER A 149 17.66 -2.84 7.35
CA SER A 149 18.84 -2.34 6.69
C SER A 149 19.73 -1.58 7.66
N THR A 150 21.04 -1.81 7.58
CA THR A 150 22.06 -1.09 8.36
C THR A 150 22.44 0.26 7.75
N SER A 151 22.08 0.51 6.49
CA SER A 151 22.37 1.79 5.83
C SER A 151 21.43 2.10 4.65
N LYS A 152 21.51 3.33 4.13
CA LYS A 152 20.80 3.76 2.91
C LYS A 152 21.72 4.05 1.73
N LYS A 153 23.00 3.68 1.86
CA LYS A 153 24.06 4.09 0.91
C LYS A 153 23.88 3.50 -0.49
N LYS A 154 23.23 2.34 -0.59
CA LYS A 154 22.91 1.67 -1.85
C LYS A 154 21.42 1.35 -1.89
N LYS A 155 20.83 1.46 -3.07
CA LYS A 155 19.44 1.11 -3.35
C LYS A 155 19.25 -0.40 -3.17
N LEU A 156 18.26 -0.78 -2.38
CA LEU A 156 17.84 -2.16 -2.13
C LEU A 156 16.42 -2.12 -1.57
N ASN A 157 15.59 -3.10 -1.91
CA ASN A 157 14.23 -3.23 -1.40
C ASN A 157 14.17 -4.29 -0.30
N GLY A 158 13.24 -4.16 0.64
CA GLY A 158 13.11 -5.07 1.77
C GLY A 158 12.37 -6.36 1.42
N LEU A 159 11.05 -6.29 1.29
CA LEU A 159 10.17 -7.45 1.13
C LEU A 159 9.30 -7.33 -0.13
N PHE A 160 9.29 -8.38 -0.94
CA PHE A 160 8.33 -8.57 -2.03
C PHE A 160 7.33 -9.67 -1.69
N ILE A 161 6.06 -9.46 -2.02
CA ILE A 161 4.97 -10.41 -1.79
C ILE A 161 4.13 -10.56 -3.07
N LYS A 162 4.09 -11.79 -3.58
CA LYS A 162 3.19 -12.25 -4.64
C LYS A 162 2.64 -13.61 -4.26
N GLY A 163 1.36 -13.67 -3.92
CA GLY A 163 0.78 -14.90 -3.41
C GLY A 163 -0.74 -14.96 -3.37
N SER A 164 -1.26 -16.10 -2.93
CA SER A 164 -2.70 -16.25 -2.66
C SER A 164 -2.94 -17.04 -1.38
N LEU A 165 -4.07 -16.76 -0.73
CA LEU A 165 -4.48 -17.42 0.51
C LEU A 165 -3.42 -17.27 1.62
N LEU A 166 -2.82 -16.07 1.73
CA LEU A 166 -1.81 -15.77 2.73
C LEU A 166 -2.45 -15.35 4.05
N LYS A 167 -1.86 -15.78 5.17
CA LYS A 167 -2.20 -15.29 6.51
C LYS A 167 -0.94 -14.81 7.21
N ILE A 168 -0.82 -13.51 7.42
CA ILE A 168 0.39 -12.89 7.97
C ILE A 168 0.04 -12.02 9.17
N ASP A 169 0.59 -12.36 10.33
CA ASP A 169 0.36 -11.61 11.57
C ASP A 169 1.02 -10.22 11.52
N ALA A 170 2.36 -10.16 11.46
CA ALA A 170 3.06 -8.89 11.42
C ALA A 170 4.27 -8.87 10.50
N ILE A 171 4.44 -7.77 9.78
CA ILE A 171 5.62 -7.44 9.00
C ILE A 171 6.20 -6.11 9.50
N ARG A 172 7.53 -6.03 9.66
CA ARG A 172 8.24 -4.77 9.86
C ARG A 172 9.49 -4.66 9.00
N VAL A 173 9.57 -3.62 8.17
CA VAL A 173 10.75 -3.35 7.33
C VAL A 173 11.30 -1.95 7.59
N ILE A 174 12.61 -1.84 7.82
CA ILE A 174 13.24 -0.60 8.32
C ILE A 174 14.48 -0.22 7.49
N GLY A 175 14.56 1.06 7.11
CA GLY A 175 15.82 1.70 6.72
C GLY A 175 16.28 1.49 5.27
N PHE A 176 15.41 1.06 4.36
CA PHE A 176 15.78 0.76 2.97
C PHE A 176 15.74 1.99 2.05
N ASN A 177 16.76 2.19 1.22
CA ASN A 177 16.74 3.19 0.13
C ASN A 177 16.02 2.64 -1.11
N GLY A 178 14.79 2.19 -0.92
CA GLY A 178 13.97 1.47 -1.88
C GLY A 178 12.62 1.15 -1.24
N GLU A 179 11.85 0.26 -1.83
CA GLU A 179 10.58 -0.19 -1.22
C GLU A 179 10.86 -0.94 0.07
N GLY A 180 10.12 -0.62 1.13
CA GLY A 180 10.12 -1.43 2.34
C GLY A 180 9.36 -2.73 2.09
N VAL A 181 8.09 -2.61 1.71
CA VAL A 181 7.23 -3.75 1.36
C VAL A 181 6.51 -3.46 0.05
N ASN A 182 6.54 -4.43 -0.87
CA ASN A 182 5.79 -4.41 -2.11
C ASN A 182 4.87 -5.64 -2.18
N ILE A 183 3.56 -5.40 -2.26
CA ILE A 183 2.53 -6.41 -2.48
C ILE A 183 2.04 -6.33 -3.94
N SER A 184 2.27 -7.38 -4.68
CA SER A 184 2.08 -7.43 -6.13
C SER A 184 1.23 -8.62 -6.52
N ALA A 185 0.17 -8.37 -7.30
CA ALA A 185 -0.74 -9.41 -7.78
C ALA A 185 -1.13 -10.43 -6.69
N THR A 186 -1.50 -9.97 -5.50
CA THR A 186 -1.80 -10.84 -4.33
C THR A 186 -3.30 -10.95 -4.10
N TRP A 187 -3.78 -12.15 -3.77
CA TRP A 187 -5.21 -12.48 -3.75
C TRP A 187 -5.64 -13.15 -2.45
N ASP A 188 -6.87 -12.90 -2.03
CA ASP A 188 -7.56 -13.65 -0.96
C ASP A 188 -6.71 -13.78 0.31
N SER A 189 -6.08 -12.69 0.73
CA SER A 189 -5.02 -12.70 1.73
C SER A 189 -5.28 -11.71 2.86
N SER A 190 -4.89 -12.10 4.07
CA SER A 190 -5.04 -11.29 5.28
C SER A 190 -3.69 -10.93 5.90
N PHE A 191 -3.52 -9.64 6.18
CA PHE A 191 -2.38 -9.06 6.88
C PHE A 191 -2.89 -8.36 8.14
N VAL A 192 -2.52 -8.83 9.33
CA VAL A 192 -3.00 -8.20 10.57
C VAL A 192 -2.31 -6.85 10.78
N SER A 193 -0.98 -6.78 10.63
CA SER A 193 -0.23 -5.53 10.74
C SER A 193 0.97 -5.47 9.79
N ILE A 194 1.06 -4.39 9.01
CA ILE A 194 2.23 -4.06 8.19
C ILE A 194 2.83 -2.76 8.69
N SER A 195 4.15 -2.76 8.95
CA SER A 195 4.90 -1.58 9.32
C SER A 195 6.10 -1.40 8.41
N THR A 196 6.24 -0.20 7.87
CA THR A 196 7.43 0.23 7.15
C THR A 196 7.93 1.52 7.77
N GLU A 197 9.24 1.65 7.92
CA GLU A 197 9.84 2.77 8.64
C GLU A 197 11.13 3.22 7.99
N ASP A 198 11.23 4.52 7.72
CA ASP A 198 12.42 5.13 7.17
C ASP A 198 12.88 4.45 5.86
N CYS A 199 11.94 4.07 4.99
CA CYS A 199 12.19 3.53 3.66
C CYS A 199 11.77 4.53 2.56
N GLY A 200 11.76 4.10 1.31
CA GLY A 200 11.37 4.88 0.15
C GLY A 200 12.46 5.80 -0.37
N ASN A 201 12.23 6.38 -1.55
CA ASN A 201 13.01 7.46 -2.14
C ASN A 201 12.20 8.17 -3.23
N THR A 202 12.85 8.93 -4.13
CA THR A 202 12.18 9.63 -5.23
C THR A 202 11.64 8.71 -6.32
N GLU A 203 12.04 7.45 -6.36
CA GLU A 203 11.60 6.45 -7.33
C GLU A 203 10.57 5.48 -6.72
N TYR A 204 10.81 5.03 -5.49
CA TYR A 204 10.07 3.94 -4.84
C TYR A 204 9.28 4.40 -3.62
N TYR A 205 8.03 3.95 -3.53
CA TYR A 205 7.23 4.10 -2.33
C TYR A 205 7.76 3.22 -1.20
N GLN A 206 7.73 3.73 0.02
CA GLN A 206 8.08 2.93 1.20
C GLN A 206 7.17 1.70 1.36
N PHE A 207 5.88 1.82 1.04
CA PHE A 207 4.94 0.70 0.94
C PHE A 207 4.19 0.76 -0.39
N SER A 208 4.03 -0.38 -1.07
CA SER A 208 3.22 -0.45 -2.28
C SER A 208 2.31 -1.68 -2.31
N ILE A 209 1.09 -1.48 -2.81
CA ILE A 209 0.25 -2.53 -3.39
C ILE A 209 0.08 -2.16 -4.86
N ASN A 210 0.45 -3.06 -5.78
CA ASN A 210 0.41 -2.78 -7.21
C ASN A 210 -0.14 -3.96 -8.04
N ARG A 211 -0.41 -3.65 -9.31
CA ARG A 211 -1.06 -4.53 -10.29
C ARG A 211 -0.10 -5.47 -11.04
N TYR A 212 1.11 -5.75 -10.58
CA TYR A 212 2.16 -6.56 -11.27
C TYR A 212 1.65 -7.59 -12.32
N GLY A 213 1.35 -7.16 -13.55
CA GLY A 213 0.63 -7.95 -14.57
C GLY A 213 -0.84 -8.33 -14.28
N ASP A 214 -1.29 -8.32 -13.03
CA ASP A 214 -2.68 -8.54 -12.60
C ASP A 214 -3.03 -7.81 -11.27
N THR A 215 -4.31 -7.61 -11.01
CA THR A 215 -4.81 -6.79 -9.89
C THR A 215 -4.78 -7.55 -8.55
N SER A 216 -4.15 -6.94 -7.54
CA SER A 216 -4.28 -7.40 -6.15
C SER A 216 -5.71 -7.19 -5.65
N ASN A 217 -6.32 -8.22 -5.05
CA ASN A 217 -7.74 -8.18 -4.70
C ASN A 217 -8.10 -9.07 -3.51
N CYS A 218 -9.28 -8.82 -2.91
CA CYS A 218 -9.77 -9.56 -1.75
C CYS A 218 -8.76 -9.55 -0.59
N LEU A 219 -8.11 -8.41 -0.37
CA LEU A 219 -7.15 -8.23 0.71
C LEU A 219 -7.85 -7.74 1.97
N PHE A 220 -7.47 -8.29 3.11
CA PHE A 220 -7.73 -7.69 4.41
C PHE A 220 -6.42 -7.16 5.01
N ILE A 221 -6.38 -5.87 5.34
CA ILE A 221 -5.25 -5.26 6.04
C ILE A 221 -5.78 -4.61 7.33
N GLY A 222 -5.45 -5.20 8.48
CA GLY A 222 -5.89 -4.70 9.79
C GLY A 222 -5.25 -3.36 10.13
N ARG A 223 -3.94 -3.25 9.93
CA ARG A 223 -3.19 -2.01 10.15
C ARG A 223 -2.05 -1.86 9.16
N LEU A 224 -1.90 -0.67 8.60
CA LEU A 224 -0.73 -0.23 7.84
C LEU A 224 -0.09 0.96 8.55
N GLN A 225 1.19 0.86 8.90
CA GLN A 225 1.99 1.99 9.38
C GLN A 225 3.10 2.31 8.40
N CYS A 226 3.18 3.58 8.00
CA CYS A 226 4.27 4.10 7.18
C CYS A 226 4.91 5.29 7.89
N GLU A 227 6.00 5.05 8.61
CA GLU A 227 6.66 6.10 9.39
C GLU A 227 7.93 6.61 8.69
N ARG A 228 8.12 7.94 8.71
CA ARG A 228 9.33 8.63 8.23
C ARG A 228 9.75 8.26 6.80
N ALA A 229 8.77 8.07 5.92
CA ALA A 229 9.04 7.77 4.53
C ALA A 229 9.85 8.88 3.84
N ASN A 230 10.77 8.47 2.96
CA ASN A 230 11.63 9.37 2.20
C ASN A 230 11.00 9.62 0.82
N HIS A 231 10.40 10.79 0.67
CA HIS A 231 9.66 11.28 -0.48
C HIS A 231 8.35 10.53 -0.80
N LYS A 232 8.40 9.25 -1.15
CA LYS A 232 7.23 8.45 -1.51
C LYS A 232 6.78 7.58 -0.33
N CYS A 233 5.61 7.90 0.24
CA CYS A 233 5.10 7.27 1.45
C CYS A 233 4.43 5.92 1.17
N PHE A 234 3.28 5.93 0.48
CA PHE A 234 2.64 4.69 0.07
C PHE A 234 1.85 4.81 -1.25
N SER A 235 1.70 3.68 -1.94
CA SER A 235 0.83 3.51 -3.10
C SER A 235 -0.08 2.29 -2.89
N ILE A 236 -1.38 2.47 -2.96
CA ILE A 236 -2.36 1.38 -2.77
C ILE A 236 -3.20 1.27 -4.04
N GLU A 237 -3.00 0.17 -4.77
CA GLU A 237 -3.73 -0.16 -6.00
C GLU A 237 -4.30 -1.57 -5.89
N CYS A 238 -5.57 -1.66 -5.49
CA CYS A 238 -6.25 -2.93 -5.25
C CYS A 238 -7.76 -2.81 -5.46
N ILE A 239 -8.43 -3.96 -5.56
CA ILE A 239 -9.89 -4.01 -5.63
C ILE A 239 -10.50 -4.94 -4.58
N ARG A 240 -11.78 -4.76 -4.25
CA ARG A 240 -12.55 -5.68 -3.38
C ARG A 240 -11.87 -5.93 -2.03
N SER A 241 -11.21 -4.91 -1.48
CA SER A 241 -10.36 -5.06 -0.30
C SER A 241 -10.89 -4.25 0.89
N VAL A 242 -10.44 -4.60 2.08
CA VAL A 242 -10.73 -3.86 3.31
C VAL A 242 -9.40 -3.49 3.98
N ILE A 243 -9.17 -2.20 4.13
CA ILE A 243 -8.00 -1.66 4.84
C ILE A 243 -8.53 -0.90 6.05
N ASN A 244 -8.29 -1.40 7.25
CA ASN A 244 -8.92 -0.82 8.43
C ASN A 244 -8.24 0.49 8.84
N THR A 245 -6.97 0.48 9.25
CA THR A 245 -6.27 1.70 9.64
C THR A 245 -4.98 1.92 8.86
N ILE A 246 -4.80 3.13 8.32
CA ILE A 246 -3.54 3.61 7.77
C ILE A 246 -3.00 4.73 8.67
N HIS A 247 -1.84 4.52 9.27
CA HIS A 247 -1.10 5.50 10.05
C HIS A 247 0.20 5.84 9.33
N ALA A 248 0.19 6.90 8.54
CA ALA A 248 1.37 7.43 7.87
C ALA A 248 1.84 8.69 8.59
N GLU A 249 3.11 8.76 8.96
CA GLU A 249 3.62 9.88 9.74
C GLU A 249 5.00 10.34 9.30
N ARG A 250 5.23 11.64 9.41
CA ARG A 250 6.51 12.32 9.26
C ARG A 250 7.15 12.05 7.91
N THR A 251 6.38 12.08 6.83
CA THR A 251 6.93 11.93 5.48
C THR A 251 7.89 13.09 5.18
N ILE A 252 9.10 12.79 4.71
CA ILE A 252 10.11 13.78 4.35
C ILE A 252 10.06 13.99 2.84
N ILE A 253 9.67 15.17 2.38
CA ILE A 253 9.54 15.48 0.96
C ILE A 253 10.88 16.04 0.46
N LEU A 254 11.54 15.28 -0.41
CA LEU A 254 12.89 15.59 -0.91
C LEU A 254 12.91 16.59 -2.08
N ILE A 255 11.94 16.49 -2.99
CA ILE A 255 11.81 17.33 -4.20
C ILE A 255 10.37 17.82 -4.37
N ASP A 256 10.16 18.91 -5.11
CA ASP A 256 8.85 19.46 -5.49
C ASP A 256 8.51 19.30 -6.98
N ASP A 257 9.38 18.63 -7.74
CA ASP A 257 9.18 18.37 -9.17
C ASP A 257 9.73 16.99 -9.57
N GLU A 258 8.84 16.00 -9.65
CA GLU A 258 9.03 14.76 -10.38
C GLU A 258 8.65 15.02 -11.84
N LYS A 259 9.60 15.60 -12.60
CA LYS A 259 9.52 15.94 -14.04
C LYS A 259 8.41 15.19 -14.80
N ASN A 260 7.55 15.94 -15.51
CA ASN A 260 6.45 15.44 -16.35
C ASN A 260 5.19 14.94 -15.64
N LYS A 261 5.04 15.09 -14.32
CA LYS A 261 3.74 14.84 -13.66
C LYS A 261 2.85 16.07 -13.66
N LYS A 262 1.79 16.03 -14.45
CA LYS A 262 0.69 16.99 -14.38
C LYS A 262 -0.45 16.36 -13.58
N ILE A 263 -0.56 16.72 -12.31
CA ILE A 263 -1.72 16.38 -11.49
C ILE A 263 -2.57 17.64 -11.22
N PRO A 264 -3.88 17.49 -10.96
CA PRO A 264 -4.83 18.61 -10.82
C PRO A 264 -4.42 19.67 -9.81
N SER A 265 -3.76 19.25 -8.73
CA SER A 265 -3.26 20.13 -7.66
C SER A 265 -2.16 21.11 -8.06
N LYS A 266 -1.66 21.05 -9.30
CA LYS A 266 -0.47 21.79 -9.79
C LYS A 266 0.84 21.45 -9.06
N LEU A 267 0.83 20.49 -8.14
CA LEU A 267 2.05 19.88 -7.62
C LEU A 267 2.62 18.95 -8.69
N ASN A 268 3.95 18.85 -8.77
CA ASN A 268 4.59 18.03 -9.79
C ASN A 268 5.16 16.72 -9.20
N TYR A 269 4.62 16.24 -8.08
CA TYR A 269 5.05 15.02 -7.40
C TYR A 269 3.87 14.32 -6.75
N VAL A 270 4.01 13.04 -6.41
CA VAL A 270 3.00 12.26 -5.66
C VAL A 270 3.68 11.48 -4.54
N ASN A 271 3.32 11.79 -3.29
CA ASN A 271 3.84 11.10 -2.10
C ASN A 271 2.93 9.97 -1.64
N VAL A 272 1.62 10.13 -1.84
CA VAL A 272 0.59 9.16 -1.47
C VAL A 272 -0.29 8.90 -2.68
N LYS A 273 -0.49 7.63 -3.02
CA LYS A 273 -1.43 7.20 -4.06
C LYS A 273 -2.42 6.20 -3.47
N ILE A 274 -3.70 6.48 -3.63
CA ILE A 274 -4.80 5.58 -3.33
C ILE A 274 -5.64 5.51 -4.60
N ASP A 275 -5.67 4.35 -5.22
CA ASP A 275 -6.38 4.10 -6.48
C ASP A 275 -7.06 2.74 -6.38
N VAL A 276 -8.30 2.74 -5.86
CA VAL A 276 -8.97 1.51 -5.43
C VAL A 276 -10.38 1.39 -5.97
N GLY A 277 -10.82 0.16 -6.20
CA GLY A 277 -12.17 -0.16 -6.69
C GLY A 277 -12.89 -1.17 -5.78
N ASN A 278 -14.16 -0.95 -5.43
CA ASN A 278 -14.92 -1.83 -4.54
C ASN A 278 -14.21 -2.06 -3.19
N THR A 279 -13.47 -1.08 -2.71
CA THR A 279 -12.61 -1.18 -1.52
C THR A 279 -13.09 -0.22 -0.45
N THR A 280 -12.95 -0.63 0.81
CA THR A 280 -13.22 0.23 1.98
C THR A 280 -11.93 0.52 2.73
N ILE A 281 -11.71 1.80 3.05
CA ILE A 281 -10.65 2.26 3.95
C ILE A 281 -11.28 2.96 5.15
N ASN A 282 -11.14 2.42 6.37
CA ASN A 282 -11.88 2.94 7.52
C ASN A 282 -11.24 4.16 8.19
N GLN A 283 -9.92 4.29 8.13
CA GLN A 283 -9.23 5.42 8.74
C GLN A 283 -7.90 5.70 8.06
N ILE A 284 -7.58 6.99 7.84
CA ILE A 284 -6.24 7.41 7.42
C ILE A 284 -5.77 8.62 8.22
N PHE A 285 -4.54 8.53 8.75
CA PHE A 285 -3.77 9.68 9.19
C PHE A 285 -2.53 9.83 8.32
N HIS A 286 -2.26 11.04 7.83
CA HIS A 286 -1.02 11.37 7.10
C HIS A 286 -0.56 12.80 7.36
N ASP A 287 0.70 12.95 7.77
CA ASP A 287 1.35 14.25 7.95
C ASP A 287 2.75 14.34 7.31
N VAL A 288 3.24 15.58 7.20
CA VAL A 288 4.56 15.89 6.67
C VAL A 288 5.51 16.18 7.82
N SER A 289 6.73 15.65 7.73
CA SER A 289 7.76 15.91 8.73
C SER A 289 8.08 17.40 8.85
N LYS A 290 8.24 17.88 10.08
CA LYS A 290 8.80 19.22 10.35
C LYS A 290 10.19 19.41 9.73
N LYS A 291 10.95 18.32 9.53
CA LYS A 291 12.28 18.31 8.87
C LYS A 291 12.20 18.43 7.35
N SER A 292 11.03 18.24 6.75
CA SER A 292 10.84 18.32 5.31
C SER A 292 11.07 19.74 4.80
N LYS A 293 11.78 19.90 3.67
CA LYS A 293 11.95 21.19 3.00
C LYS A 293 10.59 21.70 2.50
N TYR A 294 9.81 20.81 1.88
CA TYR A 294 8.48 21.11 1.39
C TYR A 294 7.43 20.72 2.44
N LYS A 295 6.50 21.63 2.72
CA LYS A 295 5.52 21.49 3.81
C LYS A 295 4.16 20.96 3.36
N LYS A 296 4.00 20.62 2.07
CA LYS A 296 2.75 20.14 1.52
C LYS A 296 2.95 18.75 0.96
N SER A 297 2.11 17.79 1.32
CA SER A 297 2.10 16.49 0.65
C SER A 297 1.16 16.48 -0.54
N SER A 298 1.55 15.79 -1.61
CA SER A 298 0.68 15.53 -2.75
C SER A 298 0.06 14.14 -2.65
N VAL A 299 -1.28 14.10 -2.66
CA VAL A 299 -2.09 12.88 -2.53
C VAL A 299 -2.93 12.70 -3.80
N LEU A 300 -2.80 11.56 -4.46
CA LEU A 300 -3.76 11.10 -5.47
C LEU A 300 -4.78 10.17 -4.79
N LEU A 301 -6.06 10.56 -4.81
CA LEU A 301 -7.15 9.84 -4.17
C LEU A 301 -8.25 9.54 -5.20
N ASN A 302 -8.24 8.33 -5.74
CA ASN A 302 -9.25 7.81 -6.66
C ASN A 302 -9.93 6.60 -6.03
N ILE A 303 -11.25 6.69 -5.85
CA ILE A 303 -12.07 5.63 -5.28
C ILE A 303 -13.19 5.33 -6.27
N ASP A 304 -13.40 4.07 -6.62
CA ASP A 304 -14.45 3.60 -7.51
C ASP A 304 -15.35 2.58 -6.82
N HIS A 305 -16.66 2.83 -6.74
CA HIS A 305 -17.62 1.98 -6.04
C HIS A 305 -17.15 1.57 -4.63
N GLY A 306 -16.49 2.48 -3.91
CA GLY A 306 -15.84 2.22 -2.63
C GLY A 306 -16.11 3.30 -1.60
N SER A 307 -15.54 3.13 -0.40
CA SER A 307 -15.67 4.14 0.66
C SER A 307 -14.35 4.39 1.39
N ILE A 308 -14.16 5.65 1.79
CA ILE A 308 -13.06 6.08 2.64
C ILE A 308 -13.60 6.93 3.79
N LYS A 309 -13.16 6.63 5.01
CA LYS A 309 -13.68 7.24 6.25
C LYS A 309 -12.53 7.75 7.13
N ASP A 310 -12.87 8.72 7.99
CA ASP A 310 -12.00 9.27 9.04
C ASP A 310 -10.58 9.60 8.56
N VAL A 311 -10.50 10.54 7.61
CA VAL A 311 -9.25 10.94 6.98
C VAL A 311 -8.73 12.24 7.57
N GLN A 312 -7.50 12.22 8.07
CA GLN A 312 -6.78 13.37 8.61
C GLN A 312 -5.51 13.61 7.80
N MET A 313 -5.56 14.61 6.92
CA MET A 313 -4.49 14.97 5.99
C MET A 313 -4.32 16.49 5.85
N ASN A 314 -4.24 17.18 6.99
CA ASN A 314 -4.29 18.66 7.06
C ASN A 314 -3.14 19.37 6.31
N ASP A 315 -2.01 18.67 6.10
CA ASP A 315 -0.86 19.19 5.35
C ASP A 315 -0.88 18.76 3.87
N SER A 316 -1.94 18.09 3.42
CA SER A 316 -2.00 17.47 2.09
C SER A 316 -2.91 18.19 1.13
N VAL A 317 -2.45 18.24 -0.12
CA VAL A 317 -3.25 18.62 -1.27
C VAL A 317 -3.70 17.37 -1.99
N ILE A 318 -5.01 17.13 -1.97
CA ILE A 318 -5.64 15.96 -2.58
C ILE A 318 -5.99 16.29 -4.04
N SER A 319 -5.73 15.34 -4.93
CA SER A 319 -6.21 15.33 -6.30
C SER A 319 -7.05 14.08 -6.55
N THR A 320 -8.21 14.27 -7.17
CA THR A 320 -9.10 13.18 -7.60
C THR A 320 -9.36 13.34 -9.08
N SER A 321 -8.99 12.34 -9.87
CA SER A 321 -9.15 12.34 -11.33
C SER A 321 -10.12 11.28 -11.84
N PHE A 322 -10.51 10.37 -10.96
CA PHE A 322 -11.43 9.26 -11.23
C PHE A 322 -12.20 8.89 -9.97
N GLY A 323 -13.49 8.59 -10.12
CA GLY A 323 -14.28 7.99 -9.05
C GLY A 323 -15.77 8.01 -9.33
N ARG A 324 -16.43 6.86 -9.12
CA ARG A 324 -17.85 6.67 -9.42
C ARG A 324 -18.53 6.05 -8.22
N PHE A 325 -19.70 6.55 -7.82
CA PHE A 325 -20.50 5.98 -6.74
C PHE A 325 -19.68 5.76 -5.45
N SER A 326 -18.81 6.71 -5.13
CA SER A 326 -17.88 6.59 -4.00
C SER A 326 -18.26 7.50 -2.86
N GLU A 327 -17.98 7.02 -1.65
CA GLU A 327 -18.26 7.74 -0.41
C GLU A 327 -16.97 8.20 0.27
N TYR A 328 -16.92 9.49 0.60
CA TYR A 328 -15.84 10.13 1.34
C TYR A 328 -16.43 10.71 2.61
N ILE A 329 -16.06 10.19 3.79
CA ILE A 329 -16.70 10.54 5.06
C ILE A 329 -15.66 11.07 6.05
N ASN A 330 -15.93 12.20 6.70
CA ASN A 330 -15.06 12.81 7.70
C ASN A 330 -13.64 13.08 7.17
N ILE A 331 -13.53 13.82 6.06
CA ILE A 331 -12.25 14.13 5.42
C ILE A 331 -11.76 15.50 5.86
N SER A 332 -10.57 15.58 6.46
CA SER A 332 -9.87 16.84 6.74
C SER A 332 -8.63 16.95 5.86
N ALA A 333 -8.55 17.99 5.04
CA ALA A 333 -7.46 18.18 4.08
C ALA A 333 -7.10 19.66 3.90
N ARG A 334 -5.89 19.93 3.41
CA ARG A 334 -5.48 21.31 3.08
C ARG A 334 -6.30 21.85 1.92
N SER A 335 -6.25 21.16 0.79
CA SER A 335 -6.99 21.49 -0.42
C SER A 335 -7.38 20.20 -1.15
N TRP A 336 -8.42 20.25 -1.98
CA TRP A 336 -8.89 19.10 -2.75
C TRP A 336 -9.35 19.50 -4.15
N PHE A 337 -8.69 18.95 -5.17
CA PHE A 337 -8.95 19.29 -6.56
C PHE A 337 -9.52 18.09 -7.32
N PHE A 338 -10.75 18.21 -7.80
CA PHE A 338 -11.35 17.27 -8.72
C PHE A 338 -11.06 17.65 -10.17
N SER A 339 -10.84 16.64 -11.01
CA SER A 339 -10.58 16.79 -12.45
C SER A 339 -11.03 15.54 -13.21
N GLY A 340 -11.09 15.62 -14.54
CA GLY A 340 -11.36 14.47 -15.39
C GLY A 340 -12.85 14.18 -15.59
N ASN A 341 -13.16 13.41 -16.62
CA ASN A 341 -14.54 13.22 -17.10
C ASN A 341 -15.25 12.03 -16.43
N GLN A 342 -14.59 11.33 -15.51
CA GLN A 342 -15.06 10.09 -14.89
C GLN A 342 -15.29 10.26 -13.38
N ILE A 343 -15.69 11.48 -12.97
CA ILE A 343 -16.18 11.79 -11.63
C ILE A 343 -17.71 11.80 -11.69
N THR A 344 -18.37 10.81 -11.10
CA THR A 344 -19.85 10.73 -11.11
C THR A 344 -20.44 10.15 -9.84
N ASN A 345 -21.57 10.69 -9.39
CA ASN A 345 -22.34 10.21 -8.25
C ASN A 345 -21.52 10.01 -6.95
N ASN A 346 -20.58 10.91 -6.69
CA ASN A 346 -19.76 10.84 -5.48
C ASN A 346 -20.46 11.57 -4.33
N VAL A 347 -20.28 11.06 -3.10
CA VAL A 347 -20.80 11.68 -1.88
C VAL A 347 -19.65 12.02 -0.95
N ILE A 348 -19.54 13.30 -0.61
CA ILE A 348 -18.56 13.82 0.36
C ILE A 348 -19.33 14.31 1.58
N SER A 349 -19.20 13.61 2.70
CA SER A 349 -19.90 13.89 3.96
C SER A 349 -18.94 14.41 5.02
N ASN A 350 -19.32 15.51 5.67
CA ASN A 350 -18.54 16.18 6.71
C ASN A 350 -17.08 16.49 6.31
N PRO A 351 -16.82 17.11 5.13
CA PRO A 351 -15.47 17.57 4.82
C PRO A 351 -15.06 18.78 5.66
N LYS A 352 -13.78 18.87 5.99
CA LYS A 352 -13.11 20.06 6.51
C LYS A 352 -11.96 20.43 5.58
N ILE A 353 -12.19 21.38 4.68
CA ILE A 353 -11.20 21.83 3.71
C ILE A 353 -10.63 23.18 4.14
N LEU A 354 -9.34 23.19 4.47
CA LEU A 354 -8.69 24.34 5.11
C LEU A 354 -8.38 25.49 4.14
N GLN A 355 -8.23 25.22 2.85
CA GLN A 355 -7.93 26.22 1.83
C GLN A 355 -8.92 26.12 0.67
N ASP A 356 -8.66 25.28 -0.33
CA ASP A 356 -9.41 25.31 -1.59
C ASP A 356 -10.00 23.94 -1.91
N ILE A 357 -11.25 23.92 -2.36
CA ILE A 357 -11.83 22.76 -3.04
C ILE A 357 -12.31 23.16 -4.44
N THR A 358 -11.94 22.38 -5.45
CA THR A 358 -12.51 22.48 -6.79
C THR A 358 -13.38 21.27 -7.04
N VAL A 359 -14.68 21.49 -7.24
CA VAL A 359 -15.66 20.43 -7.50
C VAL A 359 -16.00 20.39 -8.98
N ILE A 360 -16.22 19.19 -9.49
CA ILE A 360 -16.78 18.94 -10.82
C ILE A 360 -17.90 17.90 -10.70
N ASN A 361 -18.77 17.89 -11.71
CA ASN A 361 -19.77 16.89 -12.09
C ASN A 361 -20.29 15.92 -11.01
N ASP A 362 -21.61 15.90 -10.83
CA ASP A 362 -22.37 14.89 -10.07
C ASP A 362 -21.76 14.55 -8.69
N THR A 363 -21.26 15.57 -8.00
CA THR A 363 -20.69 15.42 -6.66
C THR A 363 -21.62 16.05 -5.63
N LYS A 364 -22.05 15.24 -4.68
CA LYS A 364 -22.83 15.68 -3.52
C LYS A 364 -21.90 15.98 -2.35
N ILE A 365 -21.95 17.21 -1.82
CA ILE A 365 -21.20 17.61 -0.63
C ILE A 365 -22.17 17.97 0.49
N GLN A 366 -21.99 17.42 1.69
CA GLN A 366 -22.92 17.64 2.79
C GLN A 366 -22.26 17.79 4.17
N TYR A 367 -22.84 18.65 5.02
CA TYR A 367 -22.52 18.80 6.46
C TYR A 367 -21.08 19.22 6.80
N GLY A 368 -20.37 19.87 5.88
CA GLY A 368 -18.95 20.20 6.04
C GLY A 368 -18.64 21.68 6.21
N LYS A 369 -17.34 21.97 6.40
CA LYS A 369 -16.76 23.32 6.31
C LYS A 369 -15.75 23.39 5.17
N ILE A 370 -15.95 24.35 4.28
CA ILE A 370 -15.08 24.66 3.14
C ILE A 370 -14.60 26.09 3.29
N ASN A 371 -13.28 26.31 3.23
CA ASN A 371 -12.76 27.67 3.24
C ASN A 371 -13.03 28.37 1.91
N ASN A 372 -12.51 27.86 0.79
CA ASN A 372 -12.79 28.41 -0.54
C ASN A 372 -13.33 27.35 -1.51
N LEU A 373 -14.47 27.62 -2.13
CA LEU A 373 -15.08 26.78 -3.15
C LEU A 373 -14.80 27.32 -4.56
N SER A 374 -14.41 26.43 -5.47
CA SER A 374 -14.41 26.63 -6.91
C SER A 374 -15.24 25.56 -7.61
N LEU A 375 -15.92 25.95 -8.69
CA LEU A 375 -16.56 25.01 -9.61
C LEU A 375 -15.69 24.88 -10.87
N GLY A 376 -15.48 23.65 -11.34
CA GLY A 376 -14.77 23.42 -12.59
C GLY A 376 -15.59 23.82 -13.82
N ALA A 377 -14.91 23.98 -14.96
CA ALA A 377 -15.56 24.23 -16.23
C ALA A 377 -16.48 23.06 -16.60
N GLY A 378 -17.70 23.35 -17.07
CA GLY A 378 -18.68 22.31 -17.40
C GLY A 378 -19.31 21.62 -16.19
N CYS A 379 -19.12 22.12 -14.96
CA CYS A 379 -19.69 21.49 -13.77
C CYS A 379 -21.22 21.41 -13.86
N SER A 380 -21.74 20.19 -13.73
CA SER A 380 -23.18 19.88 -13.79
C SER A 380 -23.58 18.89 -12.68
N GLY A 381 -24.84 18.90 -12.23
CA GLY A 381 -25.38 17.95 -11.26
C GLY A 381 -24.78 17.98 -9.85
N SER A 382 -23.95 18.97 -9.51
CA SER A 382 -23.35 19.06 -8.17
C SER A 382 -24.33 19.64 -7.16
N TYR A 383 -24.35 19.06 -5.95
CA TYR A 383 -25.34 19.37 -4.91
C TYR A 383 -24.68 19.57 -3.56
N PHE A 384 -24.91 20.73 -2.94
CA PHE A 384 -24.33 21.14 -1.67
C PHE A 384 -25.44 21.25 -0.62
N LEU A 385 -25.32 20.53 0.50
CA LEU A 385 -26.35 20.48 1.55
C LEU A 385 -25.79 20.78 2.93
N ASN A 386 -26.30 21.80 3.61
CA ASN A 386 -25.87 22.16 4.97
C ASN A 386 -24.35 22.34 5.07
N VAL A 387 -23.74 23.01 4.09
CA VAL A 387 -22.29 23.25 4.04
C VAL A 387 -22.01 24.69 4.49
N ASN A 388 -21.04 24.86 5.38
CA ASN A 388 -20.47 26.18 5.69
C ASN A 388 -19.35 26.48 4.68
N ILE A 389 -19.49 27.57 3.92
CA ILE A 389 -18.58 28.01 2.86
C ILE A 389 -18.09 29.42 3.21
N ALA A 390 -16.81 29.56 3.53
CA ALA A 390 -16.28 30.88 3.90
C ALA A 390 -16.13 31.82 2.68
N GLY A 391 -15.77 31.26 1.52
CA GLY A 391 -15.59 32.01 0.29
C GLY A 391 -15.81 31.19 -0.97
N ILE A 392 -16.11 31.90 -2.06
CA ILE A 392 -16.18 31.35 -3.42
C ILE A 392 -15.04 31.97 -4.22
N ASN A 393 -14.25 31.17 -4.92
CA ASN A 393 -13.08 31.61 -5.70
C ASN A 393 -13.40 31.73 -7.20
N THR A 394 -13.80 30.64 -7.85
CA THR A 394 -14.00 30.64 -9.30
C THR A 394 -15.27 29.90 -9.67
N ILE A 395 -16.11 30.56 -10.48
CA ILE A 395 -17.29 29.97 -11.11
C ILE A 395 -17.23 30.33 -12.60
N PRO A 396 -16.90 29.38 -13.48
CA PRO A 396 -16.86 29.59 -14.92
C PRO A 396 -18.25 29.85 -15.51
N ASP A 397 -18.33 30.61 -16.61
CA ASP A 397 -19.56 30.78 -17.42
C ASP A 397 -20.11 29.45 -17.97
N THR A 398 -19.26 28.43 -18.03
CA THR A 398 -19.57 27.10 -18.58
C THR A 398 -20.19 26.16 -17.55
N VAL A 399 -20.47 26.60 -16.33
CA VAL A 399 -21.27 25.82 -15.38
C VAL A 399 -22.67 25.58 -15.98
N GLU A 400 -23.25 24.42 -15.70
CA GLU A 400 -24.56 24.02 -16.24
C GLU A 400 -25.62 23.91 -15.15
N SER A 401 -25.36 23.13 -14.10
CA SER A 401 -26.32 22.94 -13.01
C SER A 401 -25.61 22.66 -11.67
N CYS A 402 -25.84 23.53 -10.69
CA CYS A 402 -25.33 23.39 -9.33
C CYS A 402 -26.37 23.89 -8.33
N TYR A 403 -26.54 23.14 -7.24
CA TYR A 403 -27.60 23.36 -6.27
C TYR A 403 -27.03 23.50 -4.87
N PHE A 404 -27.40 24.56 -4.17
CA PHE A 404 -27.03 24.83 -2.79
C PHE A 404 -28.30 24.84 -1.94
N GLN A 405 -28.38 23.96 -0.94
CA GLN A 405 -29.51 23.85 -0.04
C GLN A 405 -29.07 24.00 1.42
N ALA A 406 -29.69 24.95 2.13
CA ALA A 406 -29.42 25.20 3.54
C ALA A 406 -27.93 25.46 3.86
N CYS A 407 -27.18 25.99 2.89
CA CYS A 407 -25.77 26.35 3.08
C CYS A 407 -25.63 27.68 3.82
N VAL A 408 -24.51 27.85 4.50
CA VAL A 408 -24.12 29.10 5.16
C VAL A 408 -22.90 29.65 4.44
N PHE A 409 -22.99 30.90 4.01
CA PHE A 409 -21.88 31.64 3.39
C PHE A 409 -21.34 32.67 4.39
N GLU A 410 -20.05 32.61 4.73
CA GLU A 410 -19.39 33.60 5.61
C GLU A 410 -18.94 34.87 4.83
N CYS A 411 -19.56 35.13 3.68
CA CYS A 411 -19.32 36.31 2.86
C CYS A 411 -20.65 36.95 2.43
N GLU A 412 -20.64 38.28 2.31
CA GLU A 412 -21.81 39.06 1.90
C GLU A 412 -22.33 38.60 0.53
N TYR A 413 -23.65 38.54 0.39
CA TYR A 413 -24.31 38.17 -0.87
C TYR A 413 -23.85 39.03 -2.04
N ASP A 414 -23.68 40.35 -1.82
CA ASP A 414 -23.22 41.29 -2.84
C ASP A 414 -21.78 41.02 -3.29
N ALA A 415 -20.90 40.58 -2.37
CA ALA A 415 -19.54 40.17 -2.70
C ALA A 415 -19.49 38.88 -3.53
N ILE A 416 -20.53 38.04 -3.43
CA ILE A 416 -20.72 36.84 -4.24
C ILE A 416 -21.20 37.25 -5.64
N ILE A 417 -22.33 37.96 -5.74
CA ILE A 417 -23.00 38.24 -7.03
C ILE A 417 -22.31 39.29 -7.89
N ASN A 418 -21.44 40.16 -7.35
CA ASN A 418 -20.74 41.20 -8.13
C ASN A 418 -19.64 40.66 -9.06
N ARG A 419 -19.56 39.34 -9.23
CA ARG A 419 -18.73 38.69 -10.25
C ARG A 419 -19.59 38.41 -11.47
N ASP A 420 -19.27 39.05 -12.61
CA ASP A 420 -20.06 38.98 -13.85
C ASP A 420 -20.46 37.55 -14.26
N SER A 421 -19.53 36.58 -14.12
CA SER A 421 -19.80 35.17 -14.43
C SER A 421 -20.82 34.53 -13.48
N LEU A 422 -20.77 34.87 -12.20
CA LEU A 422 -21.70 34.32 -11.20
C LEU A 422 -23.09 34.93 -11.33
N LYS A 423 -23.17 36.24 -11.53
CA LYS A 423 -24.44 36.93 -11.80
C LYS A 423 -25.17 36.30 -12.98
N LYS A 424 -24.46 36.13 -14.11
CA LYS A 424 -24.99 35.50 -15.33
C LYS A 424 -25.47 34.07 -15.09
N ASN A 425 -24.72 33.28 -14.30
CA ASN A 425 -25.09 31.90 -13.98
C ASN A 425 -26.30 31.80 -13.04
N ILE A 426 -26.46 32.74 -12.11
CA ILE A 426 -27.65 32.84 -11.23
C ILE A 426 -28.87 33.26 -12.04
N GLU A 427 -28.76 34.31 -12.87
CA GLU A 427 -29.85 34.81 -13.71
C GLU A 427 -30.35 33.74 -14.71
N SER A 428 -29.45 32.90 -15.21
CA SER A 428 -29.78 31.77 -16.09
C SER A 428 -30.22 30.50 -15.35
N LYS A 429 -30.43 30.55 -14.02
CA LYS A 429 -30.84 29.43 -13.15
C LYS A 429 -29.93 28.20 -13.20
N LYS A 430 -28.67 28.37 -13.62
CA LYS A 430 -27.65 27.33 -13.61
C LYS A 430 -27.12 27.09 -12.20
N ILE A 431 -27.20 28.09 -11.35
CA ILE A 431 -26.86 28.01 -9.93
C ILE A 431 -28.10 28.38 -9.12
N ILE A 432 -28.52 27.49 -8.24
CA ILE A 432 -29.71 27.66 -7.42
C ILE A 432 -29.31 27.64 -5.95
N PHE A 433 -29.71 28.69 -5.22
CA PHE A 433 -29.61 28.77 -3.77
C PHE A 433 -31.00 28.61 -3.17
N ASN A 434 -31.19 27.61 -2.31
CA ASN A 434 -32.42 27.34 -1.59
C ASN A 434 -32.16 27.34 -0.08
N ASP A 435 -32.92 28.13 0.67
CA ASP A 435 -32.80 28.27 2.14
C ASP A 435 -31.37 28.59 2.64
N CYS A 436 -30.55 29.21 1.80
CA CYS A 436 -29.17 29.56 2.15
C CYS A 436 -29.12 30.85 2.98
N ARG A 437 -28.13 30.94 3.88
CA ARG A 437 -27.88 32.11 4.73
C ARG A 437 -26.53 32.75 4.39
N TYR A 438 -26.46 34.06 4.55
CA TYR A 438 -25.26 34.87 4.34
C TYR A 438 -24.98 35.61 5.64
N ILE A 439 -23.76 35.51 6.17
CA ILE A 439 -23.35 36.06 7.47
C ILE A 439 -22.32 37.16 7.26
#